data_AF-A0A7X9J5K3-F1
#
_entry.id   AF-A0A7X9J5K3-F1
#
_cell.length_a   1.000
_cell.length_b   1.000
_cell.length_c   1.000
_cell.angle_alpha   90.00
_cell.angle_beta   90.00
_cell.angle_gamma   90.00
#
_symmetry.space_group_name_H-M   'P 1'
#
loop_
_entity.id
_entity.type
_entity.pdbx_description
1 polymer ?
#
loop_
_entity_poly.entity_id
_entity_poly.type
_entity_poly.pdbx_seq_one_letter_code
_entity_poly.pdbx_strand_id
1 'polypeptide(L)'
;MDQHSSATARIFLGMSIALLLSGIALLGMVFFVLPTAQTHAAPLPSPTIIQPTPTSLPPTETPTLSPTATPLPSPTPTSIPDSFYITGITGHQQVYHLGCEASASVDWANFFGVPIYEYTFQVALPHSDNPDYGFVGDVNSDWGQVPPNAYGVYAGPVADLLQQYGLPAQAVKGYTLDEVKAKLAESKPIIVWVIGNMEGG
;
A
#
# COMPACT_ATOMS: atom_id res chain seq x y z
N MET A 1 72.66 -20.26 21.94
CA MET A 1 73.16 -18.89 22.13
C MET A 1 72.59 -18.04 20.99
N ASP A 2 71.78 -17.01 21.12
CA ASP A 2 71.09 -16.36 22.25
C ASP A 2 69.94 -15.52 21.65
N GLN A 3 68.81 -15.52 22.38
CA GLN A 3 67.89 -14.42 22.73
C GLN A 3 67.55 -13.33 21.68
N HIS A 4 66.27 -13.07 21.35
CA HIS A 4 65.27 -12.28 22.12
C HIS A 4 65.68 -10.83 22.48
N SER A 5 64.87 -9.85 22.06
CA SER A 5 64.46 -8.61 22.78
C SER A 5 63.71 -7.73 21.76
N SER A 6 62.40 -7.48 21.78
CA SER A 6 61.47 -6.94 22.79
C SER A 6 61.99 -5.74 23.57
N ALA A 7 61.55 -4.53 23.16
CA ALA A 7 61.46 -3.32 23.98
C ALA A 7 59.99 -2.84 23.88
N THR A 8 59.13 -3.12 24.86
CA THR A 8 58.96 -2.44 26.17
C THR A 8 58.30 -1.06 26.06
N ALA A 9 56.97 -1.09 26.22
CA ALA A 9 56.12 -0.25 27.08
C ALA A 9 56.62 1.13 27.53
N ARG A 10 55.77 2.16 27.36
CA ARG A 10 55.46 3.15 28.43
C ARG A 10 54.00 3.64 28.36
N ILE A 11 53.30 3.34 29.43
CA ILE A 11 52.04 3.89 29.95
C ILE A 11 52.24 5.35 30.37
N PHE A 12 51.26 6.23 30.16
CA PHE A 12 50.81 7.34 31.04
C PHE A 12 49.45 7.82 30.48
N LEU A 13 48.30 7.49 31.08
CA LEU A 13 47.68 8.05 32.28
C LEU A 13 47.04 9.44 32.05
N GLY A 14 45.70 9.45 32.07
CA GLY A 14 44.90 10.43 32.79
C GLY A 14 44.61 11.77 32.11
N MET A 15 43.32 12.02 31.85
CA MET A 15 42.64 13.16 32.47
C MET A 15 41.12 13.04 32.32
N SER A 16 40.48 12.69 33.43
CA SER A 16 39.07 12.95 33.69
C SER A 16 38.84 14.46 33.75
N ILE A 17 37.83 14.97 33.05
CA ILE A 17 37.23 16.27 33.32
C ILE A 17 35.74 16.03 33.53
N ALA A 18 35.35 16.00 34.80
CA ALA A 18 34.00 16.24 35.23
C ALA A 18 33.84 17.77 35.40
N LEU A 19 32.82 18.34 34.77
CA LEU A 19 32.35 19.68 35.10
C LEU A 19 30.81 19.67 35.08
N LEU A 20 30.26 19.63 36.29
CA LEU A 20 28.87 19.89 36.64
C LEU A 20 28.59 21.39 36.54
N LEU A 21 27.48 21.77 35.89
CA LEU A 21 26.67 22.97 36.16
C LEU A 21 25.30 22.76 35.45
N SER A 22 24.26 22.39 36.19
CA SER A 22 23.23 23.29 36.74
C SER A 22 22.23 23.80 35.68
N GLY A 23 21.01 23.29 35.74
CA GLY A 23 19.88 23.77 34.94
C GLY A 23 18.63 22.93 35.17
N ILE A 24 18.01 23.10 36.34
CA ILE A 24 16.68 22.56 36.65
C ILE A 24 15.69 23.22 35.67
N ALA A 25 15.30 22.49 34.62
CA ALA A 25 14.16 22.85 33.80
C ALA A 25 12.90 22.32 34.51
N LEU A 26 12.11 23.27 34.99
CA LEU A 26 10.82 23.11 35.64
C LEU A 26 9.93 22.20 34.78
N LEU A 27 9.70 20.95 35.22
CA LEU A 27 8.71 20.07 34.60
C LEU A 27 7.33 20.66 34.89
N GLY A 28 6.78 21.37 33.90
CA GLY A 28 5.42 21.87 33.95
C GLY A 28 4.46 20.71 34.15
N MET A 29 3.78 20.70 35.30
CA MET A 29 2.65 19.82 35.59
C MET A 29 1.57 20.08 34.54
N VAL A 30 1.42 19.17 33.59
CA VAL A 30 0.30 19.18 32.66
C VAL A 30 -0.93 18.68 33.43
N PHE A 31 -1.77 19.62 33.86
CA PHE A 31 -3.08 19.28 34.43
C PHE A 31 -3.98 18.75 33.30
N PHE A 32 -4.19 17.44 33.25
CA PHE A 32 -5.33 16.87 32.53
C PHE A 32 -6.59 17.18 33.35
N VAL A 33 -7.33 18.21 32.95
CA VAL A 33 -8.71 18.41 33.40
C VAL A 33 -9.55 17.31 32.74
N LEU A 34 -10.10 16.38 33.52
CA LEU A 34 -11.09 15.43 33.01
C LEU A 34 -12.32 16.22 32.52
N PRO A 35 -12.88 15.92 31.35
CA PRO A 35 -14.16 16.49 30.96
C PRO A 35 -15.23 15.98 31.93
N THR A 36 -15.88 16.90 32.63
CA THR A 36 -17.07 16.60 33.43
C THR A 36 -18.19 16.22 32.45
N ALA A 37 -18.67 14.98 32.50
CA ALA A 37 -19.87 14.57 31.77
C ALA A 37 -21.07 15.36 32.31
N GLN A 38 -21.51 16.39 31.57
CA GLN A 38 -22.80 17.04 31.83
C GLN A 38 -23.91 16.10 31.35
N THR A 39 -24.63 15.49 32.29
CA THR A 39 -25.93 14.87 32.05
C THR A 39 -26.95 15.96 31.72
N HIS A 40 -27.08 16.30 30.44
CA HIS A 40 -28.26 17.03 29.96
C HIS A 40 -29.45 16.07 29.98
N ALA A 41 -30.38 16.30 30.90
CA ALA A 41 -31.69 15.66 30.90
C ALA A 41 -32.47 16.09 29.63
N ALA A 42 -32.88 15.12 28.82
CA ALA A 42 -33.70 15.37 27.64
C ALA A 42 -35.13 15.81 28.05
N PRO A 43 -35.73 16.84 27.41
CA PRO A 43 -37.12 17.19 27.66
C PRO A 43 -38.08 16.18 27.04
N LEU A 44 -39.15 15.87 27.78
CA LEU A 44 -40.23 14.95 27.42
C LEU A 44 -41.07 15.51 26.24
N PRO A 45 -41.49 14.70 25.25
CA PRO A 45 -42.36 15.18 24.18
C PRO A 45 -43.79 15.46 24.70
N SER A 46 -44.32 16.64 24.35
CA SER A 46 -45.72 17.04 24.59
C SER A 46 -46.66 16.53 23.49
N PRO A 47 -47.96 16.32 23.77
CA PRO A 47 -48.89 15.68 22.84
C PRO A 47 -49.33 16.59 21.68
N THR A 48 -49.39 15.99 20.49
CA THR A 48 -49.77 16.59 19.20
C THR A 48 -51.26 16.93 19.12
N ILE A 49 -51.59 18.18 18.75
CA ILE A 49 -52.93 18.60 18.33
C ILE A 49 -53.05 18.40 16.81
N ILE A 50 -54.00 17.59 16.36
CA ILE A 50 -54.27 17.34 14.94
C ILE A 50 -55.26 18.39 14.43
N GLN A 51 -54.85 19.18 13.43
CA GLN A 51 -55.72 20.12 12.71
C GLN A 51 -55.98 19.59 11.29
N PRO A 52 -57.24 19.50 10.82
CA PRO A 52 -57.53 19.04 9.46
C PRO A 52 -57.17 20.12 8.44
N THR A 53 -56.30 19.77 7.49
CA THR A 53 -55.96 20.61 6.32
C THR A 53 -56.79 20.14 5.13
N PRO A 54 -57.38 21.05 4.31
CA PRO A 54 -58.23 20.67 3.18
C PRO A 54 -57.42 20.04 2.04
N THR A 55 -57.94 18.94 1.49
CA THR A 55 -57.38 18.19 0.37
C THR A 55 -57.48 18.98 -0.93
N SER A 56 -56.32 19.36 -1.50
CA SER A 56 -56.22 19.85 -2.88
C SER A 56 -56.18 18.68 -3.87
N LEU A 57 -56.99 18.75 -4.93
CA LEU A 57 -56.99 17.78 -6.02
C LEU A 57 -55.68 17.89 -6.85
N PRO A 58 -55.10 16.78 -7.32
CA PRO A 58 -53.88 16.79 -8.14
C PRO A 58 -54.15 17.18 -9.61
N PRO A 59 -53.19 17.80 -10.32
CA PRO A 59 -53.29 18.08 -11.74
C PRO A 59 -53.09 16.82 -12.59
N THR A 60 -53.75 16.77 -13.74
CA THR A 60 -53.64 15.70 -14.75
C THR A 60 -52.24 15.69 -15.38
N GLU A 61 -51.50 14.61 -15.20
CA GLU A 61 -50.19 14.40 -15.83
C GLU A 61 -50.33 14.13 -17.34
N THR A 62 -49.61 14.90 -18.15
CA THR A 62 -49.46 14.66 -19.60
C THR A 62 -48.38 13.59 -19.81
N PRO A 63 -48.61 12.52 -20.60
CA PRO A 63 -47.61 11.48 -20.78
C PRO A 63 -46.40 12.03 -21.54
N THR A 64 -45.25 12.07 -20.88
CA THR A 64 -43.95 12.38 -21.49
C THR A 64 -43.39 11.10 -22.08
N LEU A 65 -43.12 11.10 -23.39
CA LEU A 65 -42.54 9.94 -24.09
C LEU A 65 -41.11 9.71 -23.59
N SER A 66 -40.87 8.54 -22.97
CA SER A 66 -39.56 8.12 -22.49
C SER A 66 -38.65 7.77 -23.68
N PRO A 67 -37.39 8.25 -23.74
CA PRO A 67 -36.48 7.90 -24.82
C PRO A 67 -36.17 6.39 -24.79
N THR A 68 -36.32 5.75 -25.94
CA THR A 68 -35.95 4.35 -26.15
C THR A 68 -34.45 4.16 -25.86
N ALA A 69 -34.12 3.36 -24.85
CA ALA A 69 -32.74 2.99 -24.55
C ALA A 69 -32.13 2.31 -25.78
N THR A 70 -31.06 2.89 -26.33
CA THR A 70 -30.26 2.24 -27.36
C THR A 70 -29.53 1.07 -26.71
N PRO A 71 -29.63 -0.17 -27.25
CA PRO A 71 -28.92 -1.30 -26.66
C PRO A 71 -27.41 -1.04 -26.75
N LEU A 72 -26.75 -1.07 -25.59
CA LEU A 72 -25.28 -1.07 -25.51
C LEU A 72 -24.77 -2.31 -26.26
N PRO A 73 -23.74 -2.21 -27.13
CA PRO A 73 -23.19 -3.37 -27.80
C PRO A 73 -22.79 -4.42 -26.76
N SER A 74 -23.32 -5.64 -26.91
CA SER A 74 -22.91 -6.79 -26.11
C SER A 74 -21.41 -7.02 -26.34
N PRO A 75 -20.59 -7.21 -25.29
CA PRO A 75 -19.18 -7.52 -25.48
C PRO A 75 -19.08 -8.79 -26.31
N THR A 76 -18.34 -8.72 -27.43
CA THR A 76 -17.98 -9.92 -28.19
C THR A 76 -17.06 -10.74 -27.29
N PRO A 77 -17.32 -12.05 -27.09
CA PRO A 77 -16.41 -12.88 -26.31
C PRO A 77 -15.04 -12.87 -26.99
N THR A 78 -14.05 -12.24 -26.35
CA THR A 78 -12.66 -12.31 -26.78
C THR A 78 -12.24 -13.78 -26.72
N SER A 79 -12.04 -14.42 -27.87
CA SER A 79 -11.53 -15.79 -27.88
C SER A 79 -10.10 -15.77 -27.36
N ILE A 80 -9.83 -16.46 -26.26
CA ILE A 80 -8.50 -16.60 -25.70
C ILE A 80 -7.71 -17.52 -26.64
N PRO A 81 -6.56 -17.10 -27.19
CA PRO A 81 -5.72 -17.95 -28.04
C PRO A 81 -5.07 -19.08 -27.23
N ASP A 82 -4.76 -20.20 -27.89
CA ASP A 82 -4.08 -21.35 -27.25
C ASP A 82 -2.69 -21.01 -26.69
N SER A 83 -2.01 -20.02 -27.29
CA SER A 83 -0.75 -19.47 -26.80
C SER A 83 -0.65 -17.97 -27.10
N PHE A 84 -0.02 -17.24 -26.20
CA PHE A 84 0.21 -15.80 -26.34
C PHE A 84 1.49 -15.41 -25.59
N TYR A 85 2.32 -14.56 -26.20
CA TYR A 85 3.53 -14.03 -25.59
C TYR A 85 3.48 -12.52 -25.58
N ILE A 86 3.70 -11.92 -24.41
CA ILE A 86 3.97 -10.49 -24.29
C ILE A 86 5.45 -10.28 -24.58
N THR A 87 5.77 -9.49 -25.60
CA THR A 87 7.14 -9.13 -25.96
C THR A 87 7.45 -7.70 -25.52
N GLY A 88 8.73 -7.37 -25.36
CA GLY A 88 9.15 -6.02 -24.98
C GLY A 88 9.05 -5.69 -23.49
N ILE A 89 8.55 -6.60 -22.65
CA ILE A 89 8.78 -6.53 -21.21
C ILE A 89 10.22 -6.95 -20.92
N THR A 90 10.92 -6.19 -20.10
CA THR A 90 12.31 -6.45 -19.71
C THR A 90 12.42 -6.32 -18.21
N GLY A 91 13.10 -7.28 -17.58
CA GLY A 91 13.43 -7.22 -16.17
C GLY A 91 14.77 -6.56 -15.90
N HIS A 92 14.99 -6.12 -14.67
CA HIS A 92 16.31 -5.76 -14.16
C HIS A 92 16.72 -6.64 -12.97
N GLN A 93 17.98 -6.56 -12.58
CA GLN A 93 18.44 -7.19 -11.35
C GLN A 93 17.88 -6.42 -10.16
N GLN A 94 17.08 -7.10 -9.34
CA GLN A 94 16.56 -6.59 -8.07
C GLN A 94 17.69 -6.02 -7.20
N VAL A 95 17.47 -4.83 -6.65
CA VAL A 95 18.47 -4.10 -5.85
C VAL A 95 18.48 -4.57 -4.39
N TYR A 96 17.32 -4.82 -3.80
CA TYR A 96 17.21 -5.21 -2.39
C TYR A 96 17.05 -6.71 -2.20
N HIS A 97 17.22 -7.27 -1.00
CA HIS A 97 16.95 -8.69 -0.76
C HIS A 97 15.44 -8.99 -0.69
N LEU A 98 14.67 -8.06 -0.14
CA LEU A 98 13.22 -8.13 0.03
C LEU A 98 12.50 -7.07 -0.81
N GLY A 99 12.96 -6.86 -2.05
CA GLY A 99 12.45 -5.82 -2.95
C GLY A 99 11.72 -6.36 -4.19
N CYS A 100 11.31 -7.64 -4.20
CA CYS A 100 10.78 -8.28 -5.40
C CYS A 100 9.50 -7.60 -5.91
N GLU A 101 8.67 -7.08 -5.01
CA GLU A 101 7.47 -6.35 -5.39
C GLU A 101 7.80 -5.01 -6.04
N ALA A 102 8.77 -4.27 -5.50
CA ALA A 102 9.20 -3.00 -6.10
C ALA A 102 9.89 -3.23 -7.45
N SER A 103 10.80 -4.20 -7.53
CA SER A 103 11.52 -4.54 -8.76
C SER A 103 10.55 -4.95 -9.88
N ALA A 104 9.64 -5.89 -9.60
CA ALA A 104 8.62 -6.31 -10.57
C ALA A 104 7.67 -5.17 -10.96
N SER A 105 7.33 -4.28 -10.02
CA SER A 105 6.44 -3.15 -10.27
C SER A 105 7.04 -2.12 -11.21
N VAL A 106 8.34 -1.80 -11.06
CA VAL A 106 8.99 -0.83 -11.94
C VAL A 106 9.25 -1.40 -13.33
N ASP A 107 9.52 -2.70 -13.45
CA ASP A 107 9.61 -3.38 -14.76
C ASP A 107 8.26 -3.42 -15.46
N TRP A 108 7.20 -3.72 -14.72
CA TRP A 108 5.83 -3.66 -15.21
C TRP A 108 5.44 -2.24 -15.64
N ALA A 109 5.79 -1.21 -14.85
CA ALA A 109 5.54 0.19 -15.19
C ALA A 109 6.29 0.61 -16.47
N ASN A 110 7.54 0.17 -16.61
CA ASN A 110 8.37 0.46 -17.77
C ASN A 110 7.79 -0.14 -19.06
N PHE A 111 7.13 -1.30 -19.00
CA PHE A 111 6.40 -1.86 -20.14
C PHE A 111 5.32 -0.91 -20.68
N PHE A 112 4.70 -0.10 -19.82
CA PHE A 112 3.73 0.94 -20.20
C PHE A 112 4.38 2.30 -20.51
N GLY A 113 5.70 2.37 -20.60
CA GLY A 113 6.43 3.61 -20.88
C GLY A 113 6.54 4.56 -19.69
N VAL A 114 6.35 4.06 -18.46
CA VAL A 114 6.52 4.83 -17.22
C VAL A 114 7.75 4.31 -16.48
N PRO A 115 8.96 4.81 -16.79
CA PRO A 115 10.18 4.36 -16.11
C PRO A 115 10.21 4.92 -14.68
N ILE A 116 10.43 4.03 -13.70
CA ILE A 116 10.53 4.36 -12.28
C ILE A 116 11.80 3.69 -11.73
N TYR A 117 12.55 4.38 -10.88
CA TYR A 117 13.68 3.75 -10.18
C TYR A 117 13.16 2.86 -9.05
N GLU A 118 13.67 1.62 -8.91
CA GLU A 118 13.27 0.68 -7.86
C GLU A 118 13.34 1.33 -6.47
N TYR A 119 14.45 2.03 -6.16
CA TYR A 119 14.61 2.77 -4.91
C TYR A 119 13.46 3.74 -4.65
N THR A 120 13.11 4.57 -5.65
CA THR A 120 12.06 5.58 -5.54
C THR A 120 10.70 4.95 -5.29
N PHE A 121 10.40 3.82 -5.94
CA PHE A 121 9.16 3.10 -5.71
C PHE A 121 9.14 2.45 -4.32
N GLN A 122 10.23 1.75 -3.95
CA GLN A 122 10.35 1.03 -2.69
C GLN A 122 10.18 1.95 -1.47
N VAL A 123 10.83 3.10 -1.45
CA VAL A 123 10.74 4.04 -0.30
C VAL A 123 9.43 4.82 -0.25
N ALA A 124 8.66 4.83 -1.35
CA ALA A 124 7.36 5.48 -1.41
C ALA A 124 6.21 4.55 -0.97
N LEU A 125 6.45 3.25 -0.83
CA LEU A 125 5.46 2.33 -0.28
C LEU A 125 5.13 2.70 1.17
N PRO A 126 3.84 2.67 1.57
CA PRO A 126 3.49 2.83 2.97
C PRO A 126 4.09 1.70 3.80
N HIS A 127 4.43 1.97 5.06
CA HIS A 127 4.85 0.94 6.01
C HIS A 127 3.69 0.53 6.93
N SER A 128 3.64 -0.75 7.27
CA SER A 128 2.60 -1.33 8.12
C SER A 128 3.07 -2.67 8.69
N ASP A 129 2.52 -3.09 9.82
CA ASP A 129 2.72 -4.45 10.36
C ASP A 129 1.86 -5.51 9.63
N ASN A 130 0.94 -5.07 8.77
CA ASN A 130 0.08 -5.90 7.94
C ASN A 130 0.34 -5.60 6.44
N PRO A 131 0.70 -6.63 5.64
CA PRO A 131 1.06 -6.47 4.23
C PRO A 131 -0.08 -6.00 3.32
N ASP A 132 -1.34 -6.16 3.72
CA ASP A 132 -2.48 -5.60 2.98
C ASP A 132 -2.52 -4.06 3.03
N TYR A 133 -1.80 -3.42 3.96
CA TYR A 133 -1.77 -1.95 4.12
C TYR A 133 -0.41 -1.30 3.88
N GLY A 134 0.67 -2.08 3.81
CA GLY A 134 2.01 -1.54 3.53
C GLY A 134 3.13 -2.56 3.67
N PHE A 135 4.35 -2.13 3.38
CA PHE A 135 5.56 -2.93 3.47
C PHE A 135 5.88 -3.27 4.93
N VAL A 136 6.05 -4.57 5.19
CA VAL A 136 6.34 -5.12 6.51
C VAL A 136 7.84 -5.38 6.65
N GLY A 137 8.48 -4.68 7.57
CA GLY A 137 9.91 -4.85 7.91
C GLY A 137 10.88 -3.98 7.11
N ASP A 138 12.16 -4.38 7.11
CA ASP A 138 13.25 -3.70 6.39
C ASP A 138 13.52 -4.42 5.07
N VAL A 139 13.60 -3.66 3.97
CA VAL A 139 13.82 -4.19 2.60
C VAL A 139 15.16 -4.94 2.42
N ASN A 140 16.13 -4.73 3.32
CA ASN A 140 17.42 -5.41 3.30
C ASN A 140 17.42 -6.70 4.14
N SER A 141 16.29 -7.05 4.76
CA SER A 141 16.16 -8.28 5.55
C SER A 141 16.20 -9.52 4.66
N ASP A 142 16.41 -10.67 5.30
CA ASP A 142 16.29 -11.96 4.63
C ASP A 142 14.86 -12.17 4.11
N TRP A 143 14.76 -12.74 2.91
CA TRP A 143 13.49 -13.07 2.28
C TRP A 143 12.89 -14.38 2.81
N GLY A 144 11.61 -14.61 2.47
CA GLY A 144 10.93 -15.88 2.75
C GLY A 144 10.37 -16.04 4.16
N GLN A 145 10.33 -14.97 4.96
CA GLN A 145 9.68 -14.96 6.26
C GLN A 145 8.18 -14.65 6.12
N VAL A 146 7.47 -14.49 7.24
CA VAL A 146 6.08 -14.00 7.32
C VAL A 146 5.94 -13.08 8.54
N PRO A 147 4.94 -12.16 8.58
CA PRO A 147 4.71 -11.32 9.76
C PRO A 147 4.60 -12.15 11.05
N PRO A 148 5.18 -11.68 12.18
CA PRO A 148 5.69 -10.32 12.42
C PRO A 148 7.12 -10.04 11.93
N ASN A 149 7.79 -11.00 11.30
CA ASN A 149 9.12 -10.78 10.72
C ASN A 149 9.00 -9.98 9.40
N ALA A 150 10.12 -9.43 8.92
CA ALA A 150 10.16 -8.72 7.64
C ALA A 150 9.65 -9.59 6.50
N TYR A 151 8.72 -9.09 5.70
CA TYR A 151 7.99 -9.91 4.73
C TYR A 151 7.91 -9.31 3.32
N GLY A 152 7.61 -8.01 3.21
CA GLY A 152 7.24 -7.40 1.93
C GLY A 152 5.86 -6.77 1.98
N VAL A 153 5.19 -6.70 0.83
CA VAL A 153 3.90 -6.00 0.67
C VAL A 153 2.96 -6.74 -0.27
N TYR A 154 1.64 -6.63 -0.04
CA TYR A 154 0.64 -7.19 -0.96
C TYR A 154 0.24 -6.25 -2.09
N ALA A 155 -0.52 -6.79 -3.04
CA ALA A 155 -0.89 -6.12 -4.28
C ALA A 155 -1.61 -4.78 -4.09
N GLY A 156 -2.38 -4.60 -3.01
CA GLY A 156 -3.16 -3.39 -2.74
C GLY A 156 -2.30 -2.12 -2.70
N PRO A 157 -1.42 -1.96 -1.70
CA PRO A 157 -0.54 -0.79 -1.60
C PRO A 157 0.35 -0.57 -2.83
N VAL A 158 0.77 -1.66 -3.49
CA VAL A 158 1.55 -1.59 -4.74
C VAL A 158 0.72 -0.97 -5.87
N ALA A 159 -0.50 -1.46 -6.08
CA ALA A 159 -1.40 -0.93 -7.10
C ALA A 159 -1.78 0.52 -6.81
N ASP A 160 -2.03 0.87 -5.55
CA ASP A 160 -2.34 2.25 -5.13
C ASP A 160 -1.17 3.20 -5.43
N LEU A 161 0.07 2.76 -5.21
CA LEU A 161 1.25 3.55 -5.56
C LEU A 161 1.43 3.66 -7.09
N LEU A 162 1.28 2.58 -7.85
CA LEU A 162 1.34 2.62 -9.32
C LEU A 162 0.28 3.57 -9.92
N GLN A 163 -0.91 3.63 -9.33
CA GLN A 163 -1.95 4.58 -9.72
C GLN A 163 -1.54 6.04 -9.52
N GLN A 164 -0.72 6.35 -8.50
CA GLN A 164 -0.16 7.70 -8.31
C GLN A 164 0.82 8.09 -9.42
N TYR A 165 1.46 7.10 -10.07
CA TYR A 165 2.26 7.31 -11.28
C TYR A 165 1.42 7.38 -12.57
N GLY A 166 0.08 7.35 -12.47
CA GLY A 166 -0.84 7.43 -13.61
C GLY A 166 -1.08 6.11 -14.32
N LEU A 167 -0.65 4.98 -13.75
CA LEU A 167 -0.87 3.66 -14.32
C LEU A 167 -2.24 3.10 -13.88
N PRO A 168 -2.99 2.41 -14.75
CA PRO A 168 -4.29 1.85 -14.40
C PRO A 168 -4.16 0.51 -13.65
N ALA A 169 -3.29 0.45 -12.65
CA ALA A 169 -3.01 -0.76 -11.88
C ALA A 169 -4.23 -1.14 -11.02
N GLN A 170 -4.53 -2.43 -10.95
CA GLN A 170 -5.60 -2.97 -10.12
C GLN A 170 -5.08 -4.17 -9.32
N ALA A 171 -5.23 -4.11 -8.00
CA ALA A 171 -4.99 -5.26 -7.14
C ALA A 171 -6.20 -6.20 -7.23
N VAL A 172 -5.95 -7.46 -7.60
CA VAL A 172 -7.02 -8.45 -7.67
C VAL A 172 -6.62 -9.72 -6.94
N LYS A 173 -7.59 -10.32 -6.24
CA LYS A 173 -7.47 -11.64 -5.60
C LYS A 173 -8.47 -12.58 -6.25
N GLY A 174 -8.10 -13.86 -6.39
CA GLY A 174 -9.03 -14.91 -6.83
C GLY A 174 -9.32 -14.95 -8.33
N TYR A 175 -8.47 -14.37 -9.18
CA TYR A 175 -8.54 -14.62 -10.62
C TYR A 175 -8.42 -16.10 -10.93
N THR A 176 -9.30 -16.57 -11.80
CA THR A 176 -9.19 -17.86 -12.46
C THR A 176 -8.06 -17.82 -13.50
N LEU A 177 -7.56 -19.01 -13.88
CA LEU A 177 -6.55 -19.11 -14.92
C LEU A 177 -7.02 -18.53 -16.26
N ASP A 178 -8.30 -18.66 -16.59
CA ASP A 178 -8.87 -18.12 -17.84
C ASP A 178 -8.95 -16.60 -17.81
N GLU A 179 -9.25 -15.98 -16.66
CA GLU A 179 -9.18 -14.51 -16.52
C GLU A 179 -7.75 -14.00 -16.67
N VAL A 180 -6.77 -14.70 -16.09
CA VAL A 180 -5.34 -14.39 -16.29
C VAL A 180 -4.99 -14.47 -17.77
N LYS A 181 -5.33 -15.57 -18.45
CA LYS A 181 -5.06 -15.74 -19.89
C LYS A 181 -5.75 -14.68 -20.74
N ALA A 182 -6.98 -14.31 -20.40
CA ALA A 182 -7.72 -13.26 -21.11
C ALA A 182 -6.98 -11.91 -21.02
N LYS A 183 -6.49 -11.52 -19.83
CA LYS A 183 -5.69 -10.30 -19.67
C LYS A 183 -4.36 -10.36 -20.43
N LEU A 184 -3.68 -11.50 -20.37
CA LEU A 184 -2.43 -11.67 -21.12
C LEU A 184 -2.66 -11.57 -22.64
N ALA A 185 -3.76 -12.14 -23.15
CA ALA A 185 -4.15 -12.04 -24.57
C ALA A 185 -4.47 -10.60 -25.02
N GLU A 186 -4.79 -9.70 -24.08
CA GLU A 186 -4.95 -8.26 -24.32
C GLU A 186 -3.61 -7.48 -24.23
N SER A 187 -2.46 -8.17 -24.19
CA SER A 187 -1.13 -7.57 -23.95
C SER A 187 -1.01 -6.82 -22.63
N LYS A 188 -1.73 -7.28 -21.59
CA LYS A 188 -1.66 -6.69 -20.24
C LYS A 188 -0.85 -7.62 -19.33
N PRO A 189 0.44 -7.33 -19.06
CA PRO A 189 1.23 -8.13 -18.15
C PRO A 189 0.62 -8.08 -16.74
N ILE A 190 0.83 -9.15 -15.97
CA ILE A 190 0.30 -9.31 -14.61
C ILE A 190 1.46 -9.60 -13.67
N ILE A 191 1.50 -8.89 -12.55
CA ILE A 191 2.37 -9.21 -11.41
C ILE A 191 1.66 -10.24 -10.54
N VAL A 192 2.33 -11.33 -10.22
CA VAL A 192 1.77 -12.40 -9.37
C VAL A 192 2.62 -12.60 -8.13
N TRP A 193 1.95 -12.83 -7.00
CA TRP A 193 2.58 -13.22 -5.75
C TRP A 193 2.56 -14.73 -5.67
N VAL A 194 3.75 -15.31 -5.59
CA VAL A 194 3.96 -16.76 -5.64
C VAL A 194 4.95 -17.16 -4.57
N ILE A 195 4.76 -18.36 -4.01
CA ILE A 195 5.64 -18.95 -3.00
C ILE A 195 6.29 -20.18 -3.60
N GLY A 196 7.61 -20.28 -3.51
CA GLY A 196 8.36 -21.45 -3.96
C GLY A 196 9.54 -21.09 -4.86
N ASN A 197 10.17 -22.10 -5.44
CA ASN A 197 11.29 -21.92 -6.34
C ASN A 197 10.80 -21.31 -7.66
N MET A 198 11.30 -20.12 -7.96
CA MET A 198 11.13 -19.46 -9.25
C MET A 198 12.36 -19.75 -10.11
N GLU A 199 12.16 -20.14 -11.37
CA GLU A 199 13.25 -20.25 -12.34
C GLU A 199 13.32 -18.96 -13.16
N GLY A 200 14.53 -18.46 -13.40
CA GLY A 200 14.75 -17.35 -14.32
C GLY A 200 14.47 -17.81 -15.75
N GLY A 201 13.59 -17.09 -16.45
CA GLY A 201 13.29 -17.30 -17.87
C GLY A 201 14.36 -16.77 -18.81
#